data_AF-A0A7W0QM03-F1
#
_entry.id   AF-A0A7W0QM03-F1
#
_cell.length_a   1.000
_cell.length_b   1.000
_cell.length_c   1.000
_cell.angle_alpha   90.00
_cell.angle_beta   90.00
_cell.angle_gamma   90.00
#
_symmetry.space_group_name_H-M   'P 1'
#
loop_
_entity.id
_entity.type
_entity.pdbx_description
1 polymer ?
#
loop_
_entity_poly.entity_id
_entity_poly.type
_entity_poly.pdbx_seq_one_letter_code
_entity_poly.pdbx_strand_id
1 'polypeptide(L)'
;MRRYAIWGTSTSPAHEEWVARIGKQFEQDDFVQVDDVANADFVLNMFDPADPKAFRRASRGTYSAAFYELPDAPADALKESYPMLVRTLSNVVLLRVPGKGVWFTTMERGTYHVADDPAEIYER
;
A
#
# COMPACT_ATOMS: atom_id res chain seq x y z
N MET A 1 -2.03 -20.46 -9.23
CA MET A 1 -0.97 -19.44 -9.10
C MET A 1 -1.63 -18.11 -8.76
N ARG A 2 -1.14 -17.39 -7.75
CA ARG A 2 -1.75 -16.12 -7.33
C ARG A 2 -1.23 -15.00 -8.23
N ARG A 3 -2.08 -14.06 -8.61
CA ARG A 3 -1.72 -12.98 -9.53
C ARG A 3 -1.79 -11.65 -8.84
N TYR A 4 -0.84 -10.77 -9.14
CA TYR A 4 -0.90 -9.39 -8.70
C TYR A 4 -0.70 -8.40 -9.84
N ALA A 5 -1.20 -7.18 -9.67
CA ALA A 5 -0.92 -6.07 -10.55
C ALA A 5 -0.49 -4.85 -9.74
N ILE A 6 0.29 -3.98 -10.36
CA ILE A 6 0.59 -2.64 -9.84
C ILE A 6 -0.30 -1.66 -10.58
N TRP A 7 -0.97 -0.78 -9.85
CA TRP A 7 -1.90 0.21 -10.42
C TRP A 7 -1.71 1.58 -9.77
N GLY A 8 -2.20 2.60 -10.45
CA GLY A 8 -2.30 3.95 -9.91
C GLY A 8 -1.09 4.82 -10.24
N THR A 9 -0.92 5.90 -9.49
CA THR A 9 0.05 6.96 -9.77
C THR A 9 1.08 7.03 -8.66
N SER A 10 2.35 6.86 -9.04
CA SER A 10 3.46 7.19 -8.15
C SER A 10 3.65 8.72 -8.07
N THR A 11 3.98 9.20 -6.88
CA THR A 11 4.31 10.61 -6.61
C THR A 11 5.82 10.90 -6.71
N SER A 12 6.67 9.87 -6.75
CA SER A 12 8.13 10.00 -6.83
C SER A 12 8.80 8.71 -7.34
N PRO A 13 10.03 8.77 -7.88
CA PRO A 13 10.77 7.55 -8.21
C PRO A 13 10.97 6.62 -7.00
N ALA A 14 11.11 7.17 -5.79
CA ALA A 14 11.30 6.39 -4.58
C ALA A 14 10.01 5.64 -4.16
N HIS A 15 8.84 6.26 -4.35
CA HIS A 15 7.54 5.63 -4.12
C HIS A 15 7.35 4.44 -5.09
N GLU A 16 7.63 4.65 -6.38
CA GLU A 16 7.54 3.59 -7.40
C GLU A 16 8.48 2.43 -7.10
N GLU A 17 9.74 2.73 -6.75
CA GLU A 17 10.73 1.72 -6.41
C GLU A 17 10.34 0.93 -5.15
N TRP A 18 9.75 1.60 -4.15
CA TRP A 18 9.26 0.94 -2.95
C TRP A 18 8.17 -0.10 -3.27
N VAL A 19 7.17 0.27 -4.08
CA VAL A 19 6.12 -0.67 -4.47
C VAL A 19 6.65 -1.78 -5.38
N ALA A 20 7.59 -1.46 -6.29
CA ALA A 20 8.24 -2.45 -7.13
C ALA A 20 8.99 -3.51 -6.29
N ARG A 21 9.69 -3.11 -5.21
CA ARG A 21 10.34 -4.06 -4.29
C ARG A 21 9.34 -4.98 -3.59
N ILE A 22 8.17 -4.48 -3.22
CA ILE A 22 7.10 -5.32 -2.66
C ILE A 22 6.58 -6.32 -3.71
N GLY A 23 6.43 -5.87 -4.96
CA GLY A 23 6.12 -6.76 -6.08
C GLY A 23 7.18 -7.86 -6.26
N LYS A 24 8.47 -7.54 -6.12
CA LYS A 24 9.54 -8.54 -6.13
C LYS A 24 9.45 -9.54 -4.97
N GLN A 25 9.01 -9.12 -3.79
CA GLN A 25 8.73 -10.07 -2.71
C GLN A 25 7.56 -11.00 -3.07
N PHE A 26 6.51 -10.49 -3.72
CA PHE A 26 5.39 -11.31 -4.19
C PHE A 26 5.86 -12.36 -5.21
N GLU A 27 6.73 -11.98 -6.16
CA GLU A 27 7.31 -12.93 -7.13
C GLU A 27 8.15 -14.02 -6.44
N GLN A 28 8.87 -13.70 -5.37
CA GLN A 28 9.60 -14.69 -4.56
C GLN A 28 8.66 -15.66 -3.83
N ASP A 29 7.42 -15.24 -3.56
CA ASP A 29 6.37 -16.02 -2.90
C ASP A 29 5.41 -16.71 -3.90
N ASP A 30 5.89 -17.00 -5.12
CA ASP A 30 5.16 -17.70 -6.21
C ASP A 30 3.94 -16.94 -6.77
N PHE A 31 3.88 -15.61 -6.59
CA PHE A 31 2.92 -14.79 -7.33
C PHE A 31 3.45 -14.46 -8.73
N VAL A 32 2.53 -14.17 -9.64
CA VAL A 32 2.86 -13.68 -10.98
C VAL A 32 2.25 -12.31 -11.22
N GLN A 33 3.10 -11.39 -11.67
CA GLN A 33 2.65 -10.08 -12.10
C GLN A 33 1.85 -10.18 -13.40
N VAL A 34 0.72 -9.49 -13.45
CA VAL A 34 -0.10 -9.31 -14.66
C VAL A 34 -0.25 -7.83 -14.96
N ASP A 35 -0.31 -7.48 -16.25
CA ASP A 35 -0.48 -6.10 -16.69
C ASP A 35 -1.94 -5.62 -16.51
N ASP A 36 -2.89 -6.52 -16.73
CA ASP A 36 -4.31 -6.22 -16.61
C ASP A 36 -4.79 -6.49 -15.18
N VAL A 37 -5.16 -5.42 -14.47
CA VAL A 37 -5.74 -5.46 -13.12
C VAL A 37 -7.02 -6.30 -13.04
N ALA A 38 -7.75 -6.49 -14.13
CA ALA A 38 -8.89 -7.40 -14.17
C ALA A 38 -8.47 -8.86 -13.95
N ASN A 39 -7.21 -9.19 -14.22
CA ASN A 39 -6.64 -10.52 -13.98
C ASN A 39 -5.90 -10.62 -12.64
N ALA A 40 -5.96 -9.61 -11.79
CA ALA A 40 -5.26 -9.61 -10.52
C ALA A 40 -6.14 -10.15 -9.38
N ASP A 41 -5.57 -11.01 -8.54
CA ASP A 41 -6.15 -11.42 -7.26
C ASP A 41 -5.78 -10.39 -6.16
N PHE A 42 -4.62 -9.73 -6.32
CA PHE A 42 -4.10 -8.67 -5.46
C PHE A 42 -3.67 -7.45 -6.28
N VAL A 43 -3.95 -6.24 -5.80
CA VAL A 43 -3.50 -5.00 -6.43
C VAL A 43 -2.67 -4.18 -5.45
N LEU A 44 -1.48 -3.79 -5.90
CA LEU A 44 -0.63 -2.80 -5.25
C LEU A 44 -0.95 -1.43 -5.87
N ASN A 45 -1.79 -0.65 -5.18
CA ASN A 45 -2.35 0.62 -5.66
C ASN A 45 -1.53 1.81 -5.15
N MET A 46 -0.74 2.46 -6.00
CA MET A 46 -0.09 3.73 -5.68
C MET A 46 -1.05 4.90 -5.88
N PHE A 47 -1.01 5.89 -5.00
CA PHE A 47 -1.80 7.11 -5.19
C PHE A 47 -1.12 8.36 -4.65
N ASP A 48 -1.55 9.52 -5.18
CA ASP A 48 -1.24 10.82 -4.63
C ASP A 48 -2.25 11.16 -3.51
N PRO A 49 -1.81 11.42 -2.27
CA PRO A 49 -2.72 11.78 -1.18
C PRO A 49 -3.49 13.10 -1.44
N ALA A 50 -3.00 13.98 -2.32
CA ALA A 50 -3.70 15.20 -2.72
C ALA A 50 -4.84 14.94 -3.73
N ASP A 51 -4.76 13.85 -4.52
CA ASP A 51 -5.77 13.43 -5.50
C ASP A 51 -6.00 11.90 -5.45
N PRO A 52 -6.55 11.37 -4.34
CA PRO A 52 -6.70 9.92 -4.17
C PRO A 52 -7.80 9.38 -5.08
N LYS A 53 -7.45 8.41 -5.92
CA LYS A 53 -8.38 7.77 -6.87
C LYS A 53 -8.85 6.41 -6.37
N ALA A 54 -10.16 6.19 -6.51
CA ALA A 54 -10.79 4.93 -6.17
C ALA A 54 -10.36 3.82 -7.14
N PHE A 55 -9.82 2.72 -6.61
CA PHE A 55 -9.64 1.49 -7.37
C PHE A 55 -10.95 0.68 -7.34
N ARG A 56 -11.60 0.53 -8.50
CA ARG A 56 -12.87 -0.21 -8.60
C ARG A 56 -12.65 -1.63 -9.10
N ARG A 57 -12.77 -2.59 -8.17
CA ARG A 57 -12.65 -4.04 -8.40
C ARG A 57 -13.75 -4.70 -9.24
N ALA A 58 -14.68 -3.93 -9.84
CA ALA A 58 -15.76 -4.41 -10.72
C ALA A 58 -16.48 -5.69 -10.23
N SER A 59 -16.86 -5.74 -8.94
CA SER A 59 -17.51 -6.88 -8.29
C SER A 59 -16.68 -8.18 -8.21
N ARG A 60 -15.35 -8.10 -8.36
CA ARG A 60 -14.42 -9.22 -8.16
C ARG A 60 -13.85 -9.23 -6.74
N GLY A 61 -13.44 -10.41 -6.29
CA GLY A 61 -12.77 -10.63 -5.00
C GLY A 61 -11.30 -10.20 -4.98
N THR A 62 -10.94 -9.08 -5.61
CA THR A 62 -9.57 -8.56 -5.65
C THR A 62 -9.24 -7.84 -4.35
N TYR A 63 -8.14 -8.21 -3.71
CA TYR A 63 -7.61 -7.52 -2.53
C TYR A 63 -6.76 -6.31 -2.96
N SER A 64 -7.05 -5.12 -2.43
CA SER A 64 -6.34 -3.88 -2.78
C SER A 64 -5.56 -3.36 -1.57
N ALA A 65 -4.24 -3.28 -1.69
CA ALA A 65 -3.37 -2.57 -0.77
C ALA A 65 -2.96 -1.24 -1.41
N ALA A 66 -3.21 -0.12 -0.74
CA ALA A 66 -2.89 1.20 -1.27
C ALA A 66 -1.66 1.81 -0.60
N PHE A 67 -0.80 2.45 -1.38
CA PHE A 67 0.52 2.92 -1.02
C PHE A 67 0.63 4.42 -1.29
N TYR A 68 1.11 5.17 -0.29
CA TYR A 68 1.44 6.58 -0.44
C TYR A 68 2.55 6.99 0.53
N GLU A 69 3.13 8.15 0.28
CA GLU A 69 4.20 8.72 1.09
C GLU A 69 3.81 10.10 1.63
N LEU A 70 4.31 10.40 2.83
CA LEU A 70 4.39 11.77 3.36
C LEU A 70 5.84 12.08 3.73
N PRO A 71 6.27 13.36 3.61
CA PRO A 71 7.61 13.76 3.99
C PRO A 71 7.85 13.65 5.50
N ASP A 72 6.79 13.86 6.30
CA ASP A 72 6.84 13.89 7.75
C ASP A 72 5.73 13.01 8.35
N ALA A 73 5.99 12.47 9.54
CA ALA A 73 5.01 11.66 10.25
C ALA A 73 3.84 12.53 10.73
N PRO A 74 2.59 12.14 10.45
CA PRO A 74 1.43 12.88 10.94
C PRO A 74 1.33 12.75 12.46
N ALA A 75 0.75 13.76 13.10
CA ALA A 75 0.48 13.71 14.55
C ALA A 75 -0.50 12.58 14.93
N ASP A 76 -1.41 12.23 14.02
CA ASP A 76 -2.34 11.11 14.15
C ASP A 76 -2.46 10.38 12.80
N ALA A 77 -1.77 9.24 12.71
CA ALA A 77 -1.74 8.44 11.49
C ALA A 77 -3.08 7.81 11.14
N LEU A 78 -3.94 7.49 12.11
CA LEU A 78 -5.27 6.96 11.81
C LEU A 78 -6.15 8.04 11.18
N LYS A 79 -6.15 9.24 11.77
CA LYS A 79 -6.91 10.38 11.23
C LYS A 79 -6.43 10.78 9.84
N GLU A 80 -5.13 10.66 9.56
CA GLU A 80 -4.53 10.93 8.26
C GLU A 80 -4.86 9.85 7.22
N SER A 81 -4.66 8.57 7.56
CA SER A 81 -4.73 7.46 6.61
C SER A 81 -6.14 6.88 6.41
N TYR A 82 -7.04 6.98 7.39
CA TYR A 82 -8.40 6.41 7.26
C TYR A 82 -9.22 7.06 6.12
N PRO A 83 -9.20 8.38 5.91
CA PRO A 83 -9.83 8.98 4.73
C PRO A 83 -9.27 8.44 3.40
N MET A 84 -7.96 8.15 3.34
CA MET A 84 -7.36 7.56 2.14
C MET A 84 -7.83 6.13 1.89
N LEU A 85 -8.02 5.35 2.96
CA LEU A 85 -8.56 3.99 2.87
C LEU A 85 -9.95 3.99 2.21
N VAL A 86 -10.83 4.90 2.65
CA VAL A 86 -12.17 5.05 2.11
C VAL A 86 -12.14 5.58 0.67
N ARG A 87 -11.33 6.60 0.37
CA ARG A 87 -11.28 7.22 -0.97
C ARG A 87 -10.70 6.29 -2.03
N THR A 88 -9.71 5.47 -1.66
CA THR A 88 -9.10 4.50 -2.58
C THR A 88 -9.91 3.20 -2.69
N LEU A 89 -10.89 2.97 -1.81
CA LEU A 89 -11.68 1.73 -1.68
C LEU A 89 -10.82 0.49 -1.42
N SER A 90 -9.72 0.68 -0.68
CA SER A 90 -8.71 -0.35 -0.42
C SER A 90 -9.04 -1.17 0.83
N ASN A 91 -8.47 -2.38 0.91
CA ASN A 91 -8.54 -3.22 2.11
C ASN A 91 -7.57 -2.76 3.18
N VAL A 92 -6.41 -2.22 2.78
CA VAL A 92 -5.38 -1.65 3.65
C VAL A 92 -4.75 -0.45 2.96
N VAL A 93 -4.35 0.54 3.75
CA VAL A 93 -3.53 1.67 3.31
C VAL A 93 -2.20 1.63 4.07
N LEU A 94 -1.12 1.81 3.32
CA LEU A 94 0.25 1.89 3.81
C LEU A 94 0.77 3.31 3.58
N LEU A 95 0.97 4.03 4.67
CA LEU A 95 1.67 5.31 4.69
C LEU A 95 3.14 5.05 4.98
N ARG A 96 4.02 5.33 4.03
CA ARG A 96 5.47 5.37 4.30
C ARG A 96 5.91 6.80 4.61
N VAL A 97 6.71 6.94 5.65
CA VAL A 97 7.45 8.17 5.94
C VAL A 97 8.94 7.79 5.97
N PRO A 98 9.74 8.25 5.00
CA PRO A 98 11.14 7.87 4.90
C PRO A 98 11.92 8.12 6.19
N GLY A 99 12.62 7.10 6.69
CA GLY A 99 13.42 7.18 7.91
C GLY A 99 12.60 7.07 9.20
N LYS A 100 11.28 6.85 9.10
CA LYS A 100 10.39 6.58 10.23
C LYS A 100 9.70 5.23 10.12
N GLY A 101 9.50 4.71 8.92
CA GLY A 101 8.83 3.44 8.68
C GLY A 101 7.46 3.59 8.03
N VAL A 102 6.61 2.58 8.25
CA VAL A 102 5.34 2.41 7.56
C VAL A 102 4.20 2.24 8.56
N TRP A 103 3.14 3.03 8.38
CA TRP A 103 1.88 2.87 9.08
C TRP A 103 0.91 2.08 8.21
N PHE A 104 0.26 1.09 8.81
CA PHE A 104 -0.72 0.22 8.18
C PHE A 104 -2.08 0.52 8.78
N THR A 105 -3.00 1.00 7.96
CA THR A 105 -4.38 1.31 8.35
C THR A 105 -5.35 0.35 7.71
N THR A 106 -6.15 -0.32 8.52
CA THR A 106 -7.21 -1.25 8.11
C THR A 106 -8.56 -0.79 8.64
N MET A 107 -9.66 -1.25 8.04
CA MET A 107 -11.01 -0.91 8.54
C MET A 107 -11.28 -1.54 9.91
N GLU A 108 -10.70 -2.71 10.18
CA GLU A 108 -11.05 -3.56 11.32
C GLU A 108 -10.14 -3.34 12.53
N ARG A 109 -8.84 -3.08 12.32
CA ARG A 109 -7.84 -3.02 13.40
C ARG A 109 -7.28 -1.62 13.65
N GLY A 110 -7.76 -0.61 12.94
CA GLY A 110 -7.20 0.75 13.03
C GLY A 110 -5.81 0.82 12.41
N THR A 111 -4.91 1.58 13.04
CA THR A 111 -3.57 1.86 12.52
C THR A 111 -2.48 1.30 13.44
N TYR A 112 -1.48 0.63 12.85
CA TYR A 112 -0.25 0.24 13.53
C TYR A 112 0.98 0.68 12.74
N HIS A 113 2.13 0.74 13.40
CA HIS A 113 3.38 1.25 12.84
C HIS A 113 4.47 0.17 12.89
N VAL A 114 5.25 0.10 11.81
CA VAL A 114 6.47 -0.69 11.71
C VAL A 114 7.61 0.28 11.40
N ALA A 115 8.59 0.36 12.28
CA ALA A 115 9.76 1.23 12.09
C ALA A 115 10.65 0.75 10.94
N ASP A 116 11.46 1.63 10.37
CA ASP A 116 12.47 1.26 9.38
C ASP A 116 13.66 0.51 10.02
N ASP A 117 13.88 0.67 11.33
CA ASP A 117 14.99 0.03 12.05
C ASP A 117 14.72 -1.48 12.23
N PRO A 118 15.51 -2.37 11.61
CA PRO A 118 15.34 -3.80 11.75
C PRO A 118 15.44 -4.29 13.20
N ALA A 119 16.22 -3.62 14.06
CA ALA A 119 16.34 -4.01 15.47
C ALA A 119 15.01 -3.87 16.21
N GLU A 120 14.27 -2.79 15.94
CA GLU A 120 12.94 -2.56 16.53
C GLU A 120 11.88 -3.56 16.02
N ILE A 121 12.12 -4.21 14.88
CA ILE A 121 11.20 -5.18 14.28
C ILE A 121 11.40 -6.59 14.85
N TYR A 122 12.65 -7.06 14.97
CA TYR A 122 12.94 -8.47 15.34
C TYR A 122 13.10 -8.72 16.84
N GLU A 123 13.22 -7.67 17.65
CA GLU A 123 13.31 -7.77 19.12
C GLU A 123 11.93 -7.78 19.83
N ARG A 124 10.84 -7.80 19.05
CA ARG A 124 9.46 -7.65 19.51
C ARG A 124 8.68 -8.96 19.46
#